data_AF-A0A9E0S0E3-F1
#
_entry.id   AF-A0A9E0S0E3-F1
#
_cell.length_a   1.000
_cell.length_b   1.000
_cell.length_c   1.000
_cell.angle_alpha   90.00
_cell.angle_beta   90.00
_cell.angle_gamma   90.00
#
_symmetry.space_group_name_H-M   'P 1'
#
loop_
_entity.id
_entity.type
_entity.pdbx_description
1 polymer ?
#
loop_
_entity_poly.entity_id
_entity_poly.type
_entity_poly.pdbx_seq_one_letter_code
_entity_poly.pdbx_strand_id
1 'polypeptide(L)'
;RDLAYLGLALLLIYMLWTRIAQVVYALSTTSIHKTPMDFLRFMFTETNGQTMAMIGTIVGGIIAFLAYSLVVISAPMLLNRKTDVFIATITSVRAVNRNLLPMLIWAVLIAVLTTIGIATAFFGLIFVFPVIGLASWHAYRDLVPASPEASVDTAD
;
A
#
# COMPACT_ATOMS: atom_id res chain seq x y z
N ARG A 1 -15.36 10.98 11.00
CA ARG A 1 -14.99 12.13 10.15
C ARG A 1 -13.56 11.98 9.63
N ASP A 2 -12.62 11.61 10.50
CA ASP A 2 -11.19 11.50 10.17
C ASP A 2 -10.87 10.37 9.17
N LEU A 3 -11.54 9.22 9.28
CA LEU A 3 -11.47 8.15 8.27
C LEU A 3 -11.88 8.62 6.86
N ALA A 4 -12.82 9.57 6.75
CA ALA A 4 -13.24 10.10 5.46
C ALA A 4 -12.16 11.00 4.84
N TYR A 5 -11.40 11.75 5.64
CA TYR A 5 -10.27 12.53 5.14
C TYR A 5 -9.12 11.63 4.68
N LEU A 6 -8.81 10.56 5.40
CA LEU A 6 -7.83 9.56 4.96
C LEU A 6 -8.28 8.89 3.66
N GLY A 7 -9.55 8.48 3.59
CA GLY A 7 -10.14 7.91 2.38
C GLY A 7 -10.09 8.88 1.19
N LEU A 8 -10.39 10.16 1.41
CA LEU A 8 -10.27 11.20 0.39
C LEU A 8 -8.83 11.37 -0.11
N ALA A 9 -7.85 11.38 0.80
CA ALA A 9 -6.44 11.46 0.44
C ALA A 9 -6.01 10.26 -0.42
N LEU A 10 -6.43 9.05 -0.06
CA LEU A 10 -6.16 7.83 -0.84
C LEU A 10 -6.86 7.86 -2.20
N LEU A 11 -8.09 8.39 -2.27
CA LEU A 11 -8.80 8.57 -3.52
C LEU A 11 -8.06 9.52 -4.45
N LEU A 12 -7.54 10.64 -3.94
CA LEU A 12 -6.74 11.59 -4.72
C LEU A 12 -5.45 10.94 -5.24
N ILE A 13 -4.77 10.15 -4.40
CA ILE A 13 -3.58 9.38 -4.80
C ILE A 13 -3.93 8.38 -5.89
N TYR A 14 -5.05 7.67 -5.76
CA TYR A 14 -5.53 6.74 -6.77
C TYR A 14 -5.85 7.44 -8.09
N MET A 15 -6.55 8.58 -8.05
CA MET A 15 -6.82 9.36 -9.26
C MET A 15 -5.52 9.83 -9.91
N LEU A 16 -4.56 10.33 -9.14
CA LEU A 16 -3.25 10.71 -9.65
C LEU A 16 -2.52 9.51 -10.29
N TRP A 17 -2.56 8.35 -9.65
CA TRP A 17 -1.99 7.12 -10.18
C TRP A 17 -2.62 6.74 -11.53
N THR A 18 -3.95 6.78 -11.66
CA THR A 18 -4.61 6.48 -12.95
C THR A 18 -4.18 7.44 -14.06
N ARG A 19 -3.96 8.73 -13.74
CA ARG A 19 -3.46 9.71 -14.71
C ARG A 19 -2.04 9.39 -15.15
N ILE A 20 -1.17 9.04 -14.21
CA ILE A 20 0.21 8.65 -14.51
C ILE A 20 0.23 7.36 -15.36
N ALA A 21 -0.60 6.37 -15.03
CA ALA A 21 -0.73 5.15 -15.82
C ALA A 21 -1.18 5.43 -17.27
N GLN A 22 -2.14 6.34 -17.45
CA GLN A 22 -2.58 6.79 -18.79
C GLN A 22 -1.43 7.45 -19.58
N VAL A 23 -0.64 8.30 -18.93
CA VAL A 23 0.51 8.97 -19.57
C VAL A 23 1.59 7.96 -19.95
N VAL A 24 1.94 7.02 -19.06
CA VAL A 24 2.92 5.96 -19.35
C VAL A 24 2.46 5.08 -20.52
N TYR A 25 1.17 4.73 -20.57
CA TYR A 25 0.60 3.98 -21.69
C TYR A 25 0.64 4.79 -22.99
N ALA A 26 0.21 6.06 -22.96
CA ALA A 26 0.19 6.93 -24.14
C ALA A 26 1.58 7.23 -24.71
N LEU A 27 2.60 7.29 -23.87
CA LEU A 27 4.00 7.46 -24.31
C LEU A 27 4.60 6.17 -24.88
N SER A 28 4.07 5.01 -24.51
CA SER A 28 4.60 3.71 -24.94
C SER A 28 4.06 3.26 -26.30
N THR A 29 2.82 3.62 -26.64
CA THR A 29 2.18 3.12 -27.86
C THR A 29 1.31 4.17 -28.53
N THR A 30 1.40 4.23 -29.86
CA THR A 30 0.49 5.02 -30.71
C THR A 30 -0.77 4.23 -31.09
N SER A 31 -0.77 2.91 -30.84
CA SER A 31 -1.84 1.98 -31.24
C SER A 31 -2.80 1.67 -30.09
N ILE A 32 -4.09 1.92 -30.29
CA ILE A 32 -5.13 1.59 -29.32
C ILE A 32 -5.37 0.08 -29.33
N HIS A 33 -5.01 -0.60 -28.24
CA HIS A 33 -5.29 -2.02 -28.06
C HIS A 33 -6.74 -2.19 -27.62
N LYS A 34 -7.57 -2.78 -28.50
CA LYS A 34 -9.03 -2.88 -28.28
C LYS A 34 -9.45 -4.09 -27.44
N THR A 35 -8.58 -5.10 -27.31
CA THR A 35 -8.88 -6.31 -26.53
C THR A 35 -7.84 -6.55 -25.42
N PRO A 36 -8.24 -7.15 -24.29
CA PRO A 36 -7.30 -7.51 -23.21
C PRO A 36 -6.20 -8.47 -23.68
N MET A 37 -6.53 -9.37 -24.62
CA MET A 37 -5.57 -10.33 -25.16
C MET A 37 -4.49 -9.65 -26.01
N ASP A 38 -4.88 -8.67 -26.83
CA ASP A 38 -3.92 -7.90 -27.62
C ASP A 38 -3.00 -7.06 -26.73
N PHE A 39 -3.53 -6.50 -25.64
CA PHE A 39 -2.73 -5.77 -24.66
C PHE A 39 -1.70 -6.68 -23.96
N LEU A 40 -2.10 -7.90 -23.57
CA LEU A 40 -1.19 -8.88 -22.97
C LEU A 40 -0.08 -9.29 -23.95
N ARG A 41 -0.41 -9.53 -25.22
CA ARG A 41 0.59 -9.83 -26.26
C ARG A 41 1.57 -8.67 -26.44
N PHE A 42 1.08 -7.44 -26.51
CA PHE A 42 1.93 -6.26 -26.56
C PHE A 42 2.86 -6.17 -25.33
N MET A 43 2.30 -6.34 -24.12
CA MET A 43 3.06 -6.27 -22.88
C MET A 43 4.19 -7.30 -22.79
N PHE A 44 3.97 -8.54 -23.25
CA PHE A 44 4.94 -9.63 -23.11
C PHE A 44 5.86 -9.82 -24.32
N THR A 45 5.39 -9.52 -25.53
CA THR A 45 6.10 -9.85 -26.78
C THR A 45 6.82 -8.64 -27.39
N GLU A 46 6.30 -7.43 -27.21
CA GLU A 46 6.87 -6.22 -27.81
C GLU A 46 7.84 -5.52 -26.85
N THR A 47 8.99 -5.08 -27.35
CA THR A 47 9.99 -4.35 -26.53
C THR A 47 9.40 -3.09 -25.91
N ASN A 48 8.59 -2.34 -26.68
CA ASN A 48 7.93 -1.13 -26.18
C ASN A 48 6.93 -1.44 -25.04
N GLY A 49 6.23 -2.58 -25.12
CA GLY A 49 5.30 -3.03 -24.08
C GLY A 49 6.01 -3.51 -22.82
N GLN A 50 7.16 -4.17 -22.96
CA GLN A 50 8.00 -4.56 -21.83
C GLN A 50 8.59 -3.34 -21.11
N THR A 51 9.09 -2.34 -21.85
CA THR A 51 9.59 -1.09 -21.26
C THR A 51 8.47 -0.34 -20.53
N MET A 52 7.27 -0.29 -21.10
CA MET A 52 6.09 0.28 -20.43
C MET A 52 5.74 -0.44 -19.14
N ALA A 53 5.71 -1.77 -19.17
CA ALA A 53 5.42 -2.58 -17.99
C ALA A 53 6.46 -2.34 -16.89
N MET A 54 7.73 -2.25 -17.24
CA MET A 54 8.82 -1.96 -16.30
C MET A 54 8.68 -0.56 -15.68
N ILE A 55 8.54 0.48 -16.51
CA ILE A 55 8.37 1.87 -16.03
C ILE A 55 7.09 1.98 -15.19
N GLY A 56 5.98 1.42 -15.66
CA GLY A 56 4.71 1.41 -14.95
C GLY A 56 4.81 0.71 -13.59
N THR A 57 5.55 -0.39 -13.50
CA THR A 57 5.78 -1.11 -12.24
C THR A 57 6.63 -0.28 -11.27
N ILE A 58 7.69 0.38 -11.74
CA ILE A 58 8.54 1.23 -10.89
C ILE A 58 7.74 2.43 -10.36
N VAL A 59 7.07 3.15 -11.26
CA VAL A 59 6.29 4.34 -10.89
C VAL A 59 5.11 3.97 -9.99
N GLY A 60 4.40 2.89 -10.34
CA GLY A 60 3.33 2.34 -9.52
C GLY A 60 3.83 1.89 -8.14
N GLY A 61 4.99 1.26 -8.07
CA GLY A 61 5.63 0.83 -6.83
C GLY A 61 5.99 2.01 -5.90
N ILE A 62 6.49 3.11 -6.45
CA ILE A 62 6.77 4.33 -5.69
C ILE A 62 5.47 4.91 -5.10
N ILE A 63 4.42 5.02 -5.92
CA ILE A 63 3.13 5.56 -5.47
C ILE A 63 2.48 4.63 -4.44
N ALA A 64 2.56 3.31 -4.65
CA ALA A 64 2.07 2.31 -3.72
C ALA A 64 2.79 2.38 -2.38
N PHE A 65 4.12 2.56 -2.39
CA PHE A 65 4.90 2.73 -1.16
C PHE A 65 4.53 4.02 -0.42
N LEU A 66 4.31 5.12 -1.13
CA LEU A 66 3.81 6.37 -0.53
C LEU A 66 2.43 6.17 0.12
N ALA A 67 1.49 5.54 -0.59
CA ALA A 67 0.16 5.24 -0.05
C ALA A 67 0.25 4.31 1.17
N TYR A 68 1.07 3.26 1.10
CA TYR A 68 1.34 2.35 2.21
C TYR A 68 1.87 3.10 3.44
N SER A 69 2.83 4.00 3.24
CA SER A 69 3.42 4.82 4.31
C SER A 69 2.40 5.69 5.02
N LEU A 70 1.38 6.17 4.30
CA LEU A 70 0.28 6.95 4.89
C LEU A 70 -0.69 6.09 5.70
N VAL A 71 -0.92 4.83 5.33
CA VAL A 71 -2.03 4.01 5.85
C VAL A 71 -1.62 3.00 6.92
N VAL A 72 -0.42 2.42 6.81
CA VAL A 72 -0.03 1.22 7.58
C VAL A 72 -0.18 1.40 9.10
N ILE A 73 0.12 2.57 9.65
CA ILE A 73 -0.11 2.90 11.06
C ILE A 73 -1.33 3.80 11.27
N SER A 74 -1.67 4.66 10.29
CA SER A 74 -2.80 5.58 10.48
C SER A 74 -4.14 4.86 10.59
N ALA A 75 -4.36 3.80 9.81
CA ALA A 75 -5.61 3.03 9.84
C ALA A 75 -5.88 2.39 11.21
N PRO A 76 -4.97 1.59 11.82
CA PRO A 76 -5.19 1.04 13.15
C PRO A 76 -5.24 2.13 14.23
N MET A 77 -4.46 3.21 14.11
CA MET A 77 -4.53 4.33 15.05
C MET A 77 -5.89 5.01 15.05
N LEU A 78 -6.47 5.27 13.88
CA LEU A 78 -7.79 5.92 13.75
C LEU A 78 -8.93 5.01 14.18
N LEU A 79 -8.76 3.69 14.05
CA LEU A 79 -9.76 2.72 14.47
C LEU A 79 -9.76 2.53 15.99
N ASN A 80 -8.59 2.56 16.63
CA ASN A 80 -8.44 2.22 18.05
C ASN A 80 -8.32 3.44 18.97
N ARG A 81 -7.84 4.59 18.47
CA ARG A 81 -7.75 5.85 19.21
C ARG A 81 -8.52 6.93 18.46
N LYS A 82 -9.29 7.77 19.18
CA LYS A 82 -9.96 8.96 18.63
C LYS A 82 -8.95 10.08 18.32
N THR A 83 -7.96 9.77 17.49
CA THR A 83 -6.85 10.66 17.13
C THR A 83 -7.13 11.35 15.79
N ASP A 84 -6.65 12.58 15.63
CA ASP A 84 -6.74 13.32 14.37
C ASP A 84 -5.98 12.61 13.24
N VAL A 85 -6.56 12.61 12.03
CA VAL A 85 -5.97 12.08 10.79
C VAL A 85 -4.58 12.66 10.52
N PHE A 86 -4.37 13.95 10.82
CA PHE A 86 -3.08 14.61 10.59
C PHE A 86 -1.99 14.00 11.47
N ILE A 87 -2.28 13.81 12.76
CA ILE A 87 -1.36 13.21 13.73
C ILE A 87 -1.10 11.74 13.39
N ALA A 88 -2.14 11.00 13.01
CA ALA A 88 -2.02 9.59 12.63
C ALA A 88 -1.14 9.42 11.38
N THR A 89 -1.32 10.27 10.38
CA THR A 89 -0.55 10.23 9.12
C THR A 89 0.91 10.60 9.34
N ILE A 90 1.20 11.67 10.10
CA ILE A 90 2.58 12.08 10.43
C ILE A 90 3.28 10.99 11.23
N THR A 91 2.59 10.37 12.19
CA THR A 91 3.11 9.24 12.97
C THR A 91 3.44 8.06 12.07
N SER A 92 2.57 7.73 11.11
CA SER A 92 2.78 6.65 10.15
C SER A 92 4.03 6.88 9.30
N VAL A 93 4.14 8.06 8.67
CA VAL A 93 5.30 8.41 7.85
C VAL A 93 6.59 8.43 8.67
N ARG A 94 6.55 8.96 9.90
CA ARG A 94 7.71 8.98 10.80
C ARG A 94 8.14 7.57 11.22
N ALA A 95 7.19 6.68 11.50
CA ALA A 95 7.48 5.30 11.85
C ALA A 95 8.11 4.53 10.67
N VAL A 96 7.60 4.76 9.46
CA VAL A 96 8.19 4.19 8.23
C VAL A 96 9.58 4.74 7.97
N ASN A 97 9.80 6.05 8.11
CA ASN A 97 11.12 6.65 7.92
C ASN A 97 12.14 6.19 8.98
N ARG A 98 11.71 5.97 10.23
CA ARG A 98 12.60 5.47 11.30
C ARG A 98 12.96 4.00 11.11
N ASN A 99 12.07 3.21 10.51
CA ASN A 99 12.24 1.77 10.29
C ASN A 99 12.05 1.42 8.80
N LEU A 100 12.78 2.11 7.91
CA LEU A 100 12.60 1.95 6.46
C LEU A 100 12.82 0.51 6.00
N LEU A 101 13.89 -0.12 6.47
CA LEU A 101 14.26 -1.46 6.01
C LEU A 101 13.21 -2.53 6.41
N PRO A 102 12.79 -2.63 7.69
CA PRO A 102 11.73 -3.57 8.07
C PRO A 102 10.39 -3.28 7.37
N MET A 103 10.03 -1.99 7.21
CA MET A 103 8.77 -1.60 6.58
C MET A 103 8.74 -1.87 5.09
N LEU A 104 9.88 -1.74 4.41
CA LEU A 104 10.02 -2.06 2.99
C LEU A 104 9.92 -3.57 2.78
N ILE A 105 10.57 -4.37 3.64
CA ILE A 105 10.42 -5.84 3.61
C ILE A 105 8.95 -6.23 3.82
N TRP A 106 8.26 -5.60 4.76
CA TRP A 106 6.85 -5.84 5.02
C TRP A 106 5.97 -5.47 3.81
N ALA A 107 6.21 -4.31 3.20
CA ALA A 107 5.50 -3.87 1.99
C ALA A 107 5.70 -4.85 0.82
N VAL A 108 6.94 -5.32 0.61
CA VAL A 108 7.27 -6.32 -0.42
C VAL A 108 6.56 -7.64 -0.12
N LEU A 109 6.56 -8.09 1.14
CA LEU A 109 5.87 -9.32 1.53
C LEU A 109 4.37 -9.23 1.23
N ILE A 110 3.71 -8.13 1.62
CA ILE A 110 2.31 -7.89 1.29
C ILE A 110 2.08 -7.94 -0.22
N ALA A 111 2.93 -7.28 -1.01
CA ALA A 111 2.81 -7.27 -2.47
C ALA A 111 2.96 -8.67 -3.08
N VAL A 112 3.93 -9.47 -2.62
CA VAL A 112 4.16 -10.84 -3.09
C VAL A 112 2.99 -11.75 -2.72
N LEU A 113 2.54 -11.74 -1.46
CA LEU A 113 1.41 -12.54 -1.02
C LEU A 113 0.12 -12.16 -1.77
N THR A 114 -0.10 -10.88 -2.01
CA THR A 114 -1.25 -10.39 -2.79
C THR A 114 -1.16 -10.87 -4.23
N THR A 115 0.02 -10.81 -4.85
CA THR A 115 0.24 -11.29 -6.22
C THR A 115 -0.02 -12.79 -6.35
N ILE A 116 0.44 -13.60 -5.39
CA ILE A 116 0.16 -15.04 -5.33
C ILE A 116 -1.34 -15.30 -5.14
N GLY A 117 -2.01 -14.51 -4.29
CA GLY A 117 -3.46 -14.57 -4.08
C GLY A 117 -4.24 -14.28 -5.37
N ILE A 118 -3.84 -13.27 -6.13
CA ILE A 118 -4.45 -12.96 -7.44
C ILE A 118 -4.18 -14.08 -8.44
N ALA A 119 -2.95 -14.59 -8.50
CA ALA A 119 -2.56 -15.67 -9.42
C ALA A 119 -3.34 -16.98 -9.18
N THR A 120 -3.79 -17.22 -7.95
CA THR A 120 -4.63 -18.38 -7.57
C THR A 120 -6.14 -18.13 -7.76
N ALA A 121 -6.50 -17.25 -8.70
CA ALA A 121 -7.89 -16.85 -8.96
C ALA A 121 -8.62 -16.33 -7.70
N PHE A 122 -7.91 -15.56 -6.86
CA PHE A 122 -8.38 -14.97 -5.61
C PHE A 122 -8.63 -15.96 -4.46
N PHE A 123 -8.55 -17.28 -4.66
CA PHE A 123 -8.70 -18.27 -3.58
C PHE A 123 -7.61 -18.13 -2.51
N GLY A 124 -6.37 -17.84 -2.90
CA GLY A 124 -5.27 -17.63 -1.96
C GLY A 124 -5.51 -16.45 -1.02
N LEU A 125 -6.33 -15.47 -1.42
CA LEU A 125 -6.63 -14.31 -0.58
C LEU A 125 -7.41 -14.65 0.69
N ILE A 126 -8.18 -15.75 0.68
CA ILE A 126 -8.90 -16.23 1.87
C ILE A 126 -7.94 -16.48 3.03
N PHE A 127 -6.74 -16.99 2.75
CA PHE A 127 -5.72 -17.26 3.75
C PHE A 127 -4.77 -16.08 3.96
N VAL A 128 -4.46 -15.35 2.89
CA VAL A 128 -3.54 -14.21 2.94
C VAL A 128 -4.10 -13.06 3.78
N PHE A 129 -5.40 -12.75 3.67
CA PHE A 129 -5.98 -11.64 4.43
C PHE A 129 -5.90 -11.82 5.95
N PRO A 130 -6.27 -12.98 6.54
CA PRO A 130 -6.08 -13.23 7.97
C PRO A 130 -4.63 -13.11 8.42
N VAL A 131 -3.69 -13.69 7.65
CA VAL A 131 -2.25 -13.70 7.99
C VAL A 131 -1.68 -12.28 7.96
N ILE A 132 -1.97 -11.50 6.92
CA ILE A 132 -1.52 -10.10 6.82
C ILE A 132 -2.14 -9.26 7.94
N GLY A 133 -3.41 -9.48 8.26
CA GLY A 133 -4.11 -8.77 9.33
C GLY A 133 -3.48 -9.00 10.69
N LEU A 134 -3.23 -10.27 11.07
CA LEU A 134 -2.60 -10.63 12.33
C LEU A 134 -1.16 -10.12 12.44
N ALA A 135 -0.39 -10.22 11.36
CA ALA A 135 1.00 -9.76 11.37
C ALA A 135 1.10 -8.22 11.38
N SER A 136 0.21 -7.52 10.69
CA SER A 136 0.14 -6.05 10.74
C SER A 136 -0.29 -5.55 12.12
N TRP A 137 -1.18 -6.28 12.81
CA TRP A 137 -1.52 -6.00 14.21
C TRP A 137 -0.32 -6.14 15.15
N HIS A 138 0.47 -7.21 14.99
CA HIS A 138 1.70 -7.37 15.76
C HIS A 138 2.72 -6.26 15.46
N ALA A 139 2.94 -5.93 14.19
CA ALA A 139 3.84 -4.84 13.82
C ALA A 139 3.39 -3.49 14.40
N TYR A 140 2.09 -3.20 14.36
CA TYR A 140 1.52 -2.00 14.98
C TYR A 140 1.79 -1.95 16.50
N ARG A 141 1.56 -3.06 17.21
CA ARG A 141 1.78 -3.14 18.67
C ARG A 141 3.24 -2.95 19.06
N ASP A 142 4.17 -3.46 18.26
CA ASP A 142 5.60 -3.34 18.52
C ASP A 142 6.14 -1.93 18.21
N LEU A 143 5.51 -1.21 17.27
CA LEU A 143 5.93 0.13 16.86
C LEU A 143 5.31 1.27 17.67
N VAL A 144 4.21 1.02 18.40
CA VAL A 144 3.52 1.99 19.24
C VAL A 144 3.50 1.48 20.68
N PRO A 145 4.48 1.88 21.53
CA PRO A 145 4.48 1.52 22.95
C PRO A 145 3.20 2.00 23.63
N ALA A 146 2.61 1.15 24.49
CA ALA A 146 1.56 1.59 25.39
C ALA A 146 2.12 2.71 26.29
N SER A 147 1.32 3.75 26.55
CA SER A 147 1.74 4.86 27.41
C SER A 147 2.19 4.33 28.79
N PRO A 148 3.25 4.88 29.41
CA PRO A 148 3.78 4.46 30.71
C PRO A 148 2.82 4.58 31.92
N GLU A 149 1.57 4.99 31.75
CA GLU A 149 0.65 5.30 32.86
C GLU A 149 0.16 4.06 33.63
N ALA A 150 0.35 2.84 33.11
CA ALA A 150 -0.15 1.63 33.77
C ALA A 150 0.73 1.10 34.91
N SER A 151 1.90 1.70 35.20
CA SER A 151 2.80 1.24 36.26
C SER A 151 2.73 2.07 37.55
N VAL A 152 1.83 3.06 37.65
CA VAL A 152 1.71 3.93 38.84
C VAL A 152 0.59 3.48 39.78
N ASP A 153 -0.36 2.65 39.32
CA ASP A 153 -1.59 2.29 40.06
C ASP A 153 -1.54 0.91 40.76
N THR A 154 -0.35 0.31 40.91
CA THR A 154 -0.17 -0.96 41.65
C THR A 154 0.75 -0.83 42.86
N ALA A 155 0.93 0.39 43.38
CA ALA A 155 1.81 0.69 44.50
C ALA A 155 1.09 1.25 45.75
N ASP A 156 -0.23 1.09 45.83
CA ASP A 156 -1.03 1.35 47.04
C ASP A 156 -1.74 0.07 47.53
#